data_AF-A0A7C7HRK4-F1
#
_entry.id   AF-A0A7C7HRK4-F1
#
_cell.length_a   1.000
_cell.length_b   1.000
_cell.length_c   1.000
_cell.angle_alpha   90.00
_cell.angle_beta   90.00
_cell.angle_gamma   90.00
#
_symmetry.space_group_name_H-M   'P 1'
#
loop_
_entity.id
_entity.type
_entity.pdbx_description
1 polymer ?
#
loop_
_entity_poly.entity_id
_entity_poly.type
_entity_poly.pdbx_seq_one_letter_code
_entity_poly.pdbx_strand_id
1 'polypeptide(L)'
;MAIAWGLFLLVSGFLAGHLIPRLPLIIIPRLRSFNQAFPSHPRPIPVDAHLVARVLQMRTIHRWGLVFTIVPLLFGWMMLKWSAAMFGMGLFLAGGWTLLSWLLPLAPGVANSPWTMEVAQQLQIVRNLSESEDGCCESPQPEWELTAVR
;
A
#
# COMPACT_ATOMS: atom_id res chain seq x y z
N MET A 1 -25.43 29.74 -10.15
CA MET A 1 -24.03 29.86 -9.68
C MET A 1 -23.76 29.13 -8.38
N ALA A 2 -24.64 29.21 -7.36
CA ALA A 2 -24.43 28.53 -6.07
C ALA A 2 -24.29 26.99 -6.15
N ILE A 3 -25.09 26.32 -7.00
CA ILE A 3 -25.02 24.86 -7.17
C ILE A 3 -23.67 24.44 -7.79
N ALA A 4 -23.22 25.13 -8.85
CA ALA A 4 -21.96 24.84 -9.51
C ALA A 4 -20.76 25.00 -8.55
N TRP A 5 -20.79 26.03 -7.70
CA TRP A 5 -19.78 26.24 -6.67
C TRP A 5 -19.78 25.13 -5.61
N GLY A 6 -20.97 24.73 -5.13
CA GLY A 6 -21.12 23.62 -4.20
C GLY A 6 -20.58 22.29 -4.76
N LEU A 7 -20.89 22.00 -6.04
CA LEU A 7 -20.37 20.82 -6.74
C LEU A 7 -18.86 20.86 -6.89
N PHE A 8 -18.29 22.01 -7.25
CA PHE A 8 -16.84 22.20 -7.34
C PHE A 8 -16.16 21.90 -6.00
N LEU A 9 -16.70 22.43 -4.89
CA LEU A 9 -16.20 22.15 -3.55
C LEU A 9 -16.30 20.67 -3.18
N LEU A 10 -17.43 20.02 -3.47
CA LEU A 10 -17.61 18.59 -3.22
C LEU A 10 -16.57 17.75 -3.98
N VAL A 11 -16.41 17.99 -5.28
CA VAL A 11 -15.52 17.22 -6.14
C VAL A 11 -14.06 17.46 -5.77
N SER A 12 -13.67 18.71 -5.49
CA SER A 12 -12.31 19.03 -5.04
C SER A 12 -11.99 18.41 -3.68
N GLY A 13 -12.93 18.44 -2.74
CA GLY A 13 -12.81 17.76 -1.44
C GLY A 13 -12.68 16.25 -1.61
N PHE A 14 -13.47 15.65 -2.50
CA PHE A 14 -13.40 14.23 -2.82
C PHE A 14 -12.04 13.83 -3.41
N LEU A 15 -11.56 14.58 -4.40
CA LEU A 15 -10.23 14.38 -5.00
C LEU A 15 -9.11 14.49 -3.95
N ALA A 16 -9.16 15.51 -3.10
CA ALA A 16 -8.19 15.70 -2.03
C ALA A 16 -8.21 14.54 -1.03
N GLY A 17 -9.41 14.15 -0.56
CA GLY A 17 -9.58 13.03 0.37
C GLY A 17 -9.15 11.68 -0.20
N HIS A 18 -9.21 11.54 -1.53
CA HIS A 18 -8.71 10.36 -2.23
C HIS A 18 -7.19 10.38 -2.43
N LEU A 19 -6.61 11.53 -2.73
CA LEU A 19 -5.19 11.65 -3.07
C LEU A 19 -4.29 11.64 -1.85
N ILE A 20 -4.65 12.39 -0.80
CA ILE A 20 -3.84 12.58 0.42
C ILE A 20 -3.36 11.23 1.00
N PRO A 21 -4.22 10.22 1.21
CA PRO A 21 -3.79 8.96 1.81
C PRO A 21 -2.87 8.12 0.91
N ARG A 22 -2.96 8.33 -0.42
CA ARG A 22 -2.18 7.60 -1.43
C ARG A 22 -0.79 8.19 -1.67
N LEU A 23 -0.51 9.41 -1.20
CA LEU A 23 0.78 10.08 -1.43
C LEU A 23 1.98 9.23 -0.99
N PRO A 24 2.01 8.59 0.19
CA PRO A 24 3.14 7.73 0.59
C PRO A 24 3.38 6.58 -0.40
N LEU A 25 2.31 5.94 -0.87
CA LEU A 25 2.38 4.82 -1.82
C LEU A 25 2.79 5.25 -3.23
N ILE A 26 2.52 6.50 -3.62
CA ILE A 26 2.90 7.02 -4.94
C ILE A 26 4.34 7.52 -4.93
N ILE A 27 4.76 8.19 -3.85
CA ILE A 27 6.05 8.87 -3.78
C ILE A 27 7.16 7.90 -3.38
N ILE A 28 6.99 7.15 -2.28
CA ILE A 28 8.09 6.38 -1.68
C ILE A 28 8.63 5.30 -2.62
N PRO A 29 7.79 4.48 -3.29
CA PRO A 29 8.27 3.44 -4.20
C PRO A 29 8.99 3.99 -5.45
N ARG A 30 8.79 5.27 -5.77
CA ARG A 30 9.42 5.94 -6.92
C ARG A 30 10.74 6.63 -6.58
N LEU A 31 11.12 6.68 -5.30
CA LEU A 31 12.41 7.22 -4.90
C LEU A 31 13.53 6.33 -5.45
N ARG A 32 14.58 6.93 -6.01
CA ARG A 32 15.71 6.20 -6.62
C ARG A 32 16.38 5.23 -5.66
N SER A 33 16.38 5.52 -4.35
CA SER A 33 16.93 4.65 -3.32
C SER A 33 16.07 3.41 -3.05
N PHE A 34 14.80 3.41 -3.45
CA PHE A 34 13.87 2.34 -3.13
C PHE A 34 14.14 1.08 -3.96
N ASN A 35 14.48 1.15 -5.25
CA ASN A 35 14.60 -0.05 -6.10
C ASN A 35 16.04 -0.45 -6.47
N GLN A 36 17.07 0.04 -5.77
CA GLN A 36 18.47 -0.21 -6.16
C GLN A 36 18.93 -1.65 -5.99
N ALA A 37 18.34 -2.38 -5.03
CA ALA A 37 18.70 -3.76 -4.73
C ALA A 37 18.07 -4.79 -5.69
N PHE A 38 17.10 -4.38 -6.52
CA PHE A 38 16.40 -5.29 -7.40
C PHE A 38 16.91 -5.23 -8.83
N PRO A 39 16.91 -6.38 -9.53
CA PRO A 39 17.28 -6.41 -10.93
C PRO A 39 16.29 -5.57 -11.76
N SER A 40 16.80 -5.02 -12.86
CA SER A 40 15.97 -4.30 -13.83
C SER A 40 14.89 -5.23 -14.42
N HIS A 41 13.63 -4.79 -14.39
CA HIS A 41 12.54 -5.47 -15.10
C HIS A 41 12.94 -5.70 -16.57
N PRO A 42 12.69 -6.88 -17.17
CA PRO A 42 11.79 -7.95 -16.75
C PRO A 42 12.42 -9.10 -15.96
N ARG A 43 13.65 -8.96 -15.45
CA ARG A 43 14.31 -10.06 -14.73
C ARG A 43 13.56 -10.45 -13.44
N PRO A 44 13.48 -11.76 -13.12
CA PRO A 44 12.87 -12.24 -11.89
C PRO A 44 13.65 -11.76 -10.67
N ILE A 45 12.97 -11.67 -9.52
CA ILE A 45 13.56 -11.11 -8.30
C ILE A 45 14.04 -12.26 -7.41
N PRO A 46 15.34 -12.34 -7.05
CA PRO A 46 15.82 -13.40 -6.19
C PRO A 46 15.19 -13.28 -4.80
N VAL A 47 14.78 -14.41 -4.20
CA VAL A 47 14.22 -14.48 -2.84
C VAL A 47 15.34 -14.33 -1.81
N ASP A 48 15.78 -13.09 -1.65
CA ASP A 48 16.83 -12.69 -0.73
C ASP A 48 16.29 -11.92 0.49
N ALA A 49 17.19 -11.56 1.41
CA ALA A 49 16.84 -10.73 2.56
C ALA A 49 16.30 -9.35 2.15
N HIS A 50 16.72 -8.81 1.00
CA HIS A 50 16.28 -7.51 0.50
C HIS A 50 14.81 -7.55 0.05
N LEU A 51 14.37 -8.65 -0.54
CA LEU A 51 12.99 -8.88 -0.94
C LEU A 51 12.06 -8.99 0.27
N VAL A 52 12.44 -9.77 1.29
CA VAL A 52 11.66 -9.86 2.54
C VAL A 52 11.57 -8.49 3.22
N ALA A 53 12.69 -7.76 3.31
CA ALA A 53 12.72 -6.41 3.85
C ALA A 53 11.81 -5.45 3.06
N ARG A 54 11.76 -5.58 1.74
CA ARG A 54 10.88 -4.78 0.86
C ARG A 54 9.41 -5.04 1.13
N VAL A 55 9.01 -6.30 1.25
CA VAL A 55 7.62 -6.68 1.56
C VAL A 55 7.18 -6.04 2.87
N LEU A 56 8.02 -6.14 3.91
CA LEU A 56 7.76 -5.52 5.22
C LEU A 56 7.75 -3.98 5.15
N GLN A 57 8.62 -3.39 4.33
CA GLN A 57 8.63 -1.95 4.11
C GLN A 57 7.35 -1.48 3.40
N MET A 58 6.89 -2.18 2.35
CA MET A 58 5.63 -1.90 1.67
C MET A 58 4.43 -2.03 2.61
N ARG A 59 4.43 -3.04 3.49
CA ARG A 59 3.42 -3.18 4.55
C ARG A 59 3.39 -1.97 5.46
N THR A 60 4.56 -1.48 5.85
CA THR A 60 4.70 -0.31 6.70
C THR A 60 4.20 0.96 5.99
N ILE A 61 4.54 1.15 4.71
CA ILE A 61 4.05 2.28 3.91
C ILE A 61 2.51 2.22 3.77
N HIS A 62 1.94 1.04 3.57
CA HIS A 62 0.49 0.87 3.53
C HIS A 62 -0.16 1.29 4.86
N ARG A 63 0.42 0.87 6.00
CA ARG A 63 -0.02 1.32 7.33
C ARG A 63 0.10 2.84 7.50
N TRP A 64 1.16 3.45 6.99
CA TRP A 64 1.27 4.92 7.00
C TRP A 64 0.14 5.57 6.21
N GLY A 65 -0.21 5.09 5.02
CA GLY A 65 -1.33 5.67 4.29
C GLY A 65 -2.70 5.49 5.00
N LEU A 66 -2.90 4.43 5.80
CA LEU A 66 -4.05 4.34 6.72
C LEU A 66 -4.06 5.50 7.72
N VAL A 67 -2.90 5.81 8.33
CA VAL A 67 -2.76 6.97 9.22
C VAL A 67 -3.07 8.28 8.48
N PHE A 68 -2.56 8.45 7.25
CA PHE A 68 -2.88 9.62 6.42
C PHE A 68 -4.35 9.68 6.00
N THR A 69 -5.10 8.57 6.06
CA THR A 69 -6.56 8.56 5.82
C THR A 69 -7.35 9.24 6.95
N ILE A 70 -6.79 9.27 8.16
CA ILE A 70 -7.39 9.95 9.30
C ILE A 70 -7.43 11.47 9.08
N VAL A 71 -6.43 12.02 8.38
CA VAL A 71 -6.31 13.46 8.10
C VAL A 71 -7.54 14.02 7.36
N PRO A 72 -7.93 13.52 6.16
CA PRO A 72 -9.11 14.01 5.46
C PRO A 72 -10.42 13.70 6.21
N LEU A 73 -10.48 12.64 7.03
CA LEU A 73 -11.66 12.34 7.85
C LEU A 73 -11.87 13.38 8.95
N LEU A 74 -10.83 13.67 9.74
CA LEU A 74 -10.89 14.68 10.79
C LEU A 74 -11.10 16.07 10.21
N PHE A 75 -10.35 16.43 9.17
CA PHE A 75 -10.48 17.73 8.53
C PHE A 75 -11.86 17.87 7.85
N GLY A 76 -12.35 16.83 7.19
CA GLY A 76 -13.70 16.79 6.62
C GLY A 76 -14.78 17.01 7.67
N TRP A 77 -14.67 16.34 8.83
CA TRP A 77 -15.57 16.54 9.96
C TRP A 77 -15.54 17.97 10.51
N MET A 78 -14.34 18.57 10.67
CA MET A 78 -14.20 19.97 11.10
C MET A 78 -14.84 20.93 10.09
N MET A 79 -14.62 20.69 8.78
CA MET A 79 -15.20 21.51 7.71
C MET A 79 -16.72 21.43 7.68
N LEU A 80 -17.31 20.26 7.97
CA LEU A 80 -18.76 20.09 8.09
C LEU A 80 -19.36 20.93 9.23
N LYS A 81 -18.64 21.09 10.34
CA LYS A 81 -19.13 21.85 11.51
C LYS A 81 -18.92 23.35 11.40
N TRP A 82 -17.81 23.79 10.82
CA TRP A 82 -17.35 25.18 10.98
C TRP A 82 -17.10 25.92 9.67
N SER A 83 -17.20 25.27 8.50
CA SER A 83 -16.77 25.87 7.24
C SER A 83 -17.56 25.35 6.04
N ALA A 84 -16.90 25.19 4.89
CA ALA A 84 -17.47 24.76 3.62
C ALA A 84 -17.95 23.29 3.69
N ALA A 85 -19.20 23.10 4.10
CA ALA A 85 -19.81 21.78 4.30
C ALA A 85 -19.69 20.87 3.05
N MET A 86 -19.86 21.42 1.84
CA MET A 86 -19.71 20.63 0.61
C MET A 86 -18.30 20.07 0.43
N PHE A 87 -17.27 20.87 0.72
CA PHE A 87 -15.87 20.41 0.67
C PHE A 87 -15.59 19.35 1.75
N GLY A 88 -16.06 19.61 2.98
CA GLY A 88 -15.96 18.67 4.09
C GLY A 88 -16.64 17.32 3.80
N MET A 89 -17.81 17.34 3.17
CA MET A 89 -18.52 16.14 2.74
C MET A 89 -17.71 15.34 1.72
N GLY A 90 -17.11 16.01 0.73
CA GLY A 90 -16.23 15.37 -0.25
C GLY A 90 -15.05 14.66 0.41
N LEU A 91 -14.37 15.34 1.34
CA LEU A 91 -13.26 14.76 2.11
C LEU A 91 -13.69 13.55 2.94
N PHE A 92 -14.82 13.67 3.65
CA PHE A 92 -15.32 12.63 4.55
C PHE A 92 -15.73 11.37 3.77
N LEU A 93 -16.45 11.53 2.64
CA LEU A 93 -16.83 10.42 1.77
C LEU A 93 -15.61 9.72 1.16
N ALA A 94 -14.67 10.48 0.58
CA ALA A 94 -13.49 9.90 -0.04
C ALA A 94 -12.53 9.25 0.98
N GLY A 95 -12.35 9.90 2.13
CA GLY A 95 -11.56 9.38 3.25
C GLY A 95 -12.18 8.11 3.82
N GLY A 96 -13.50 8.10 4.04
CA GLY A 96 -14.23 6.93 4.54
C GLY A 96 -14.17 5.75 3.57
N TRP A 97 -14.36 6.00 2.27
CA TRP A 97 -14.20 4.97 1.24
C TRP A 97 -12.77 4.42 1.18
N THR A 98 -11.77 5.30 1.25
CA THR A 98 -10.36 4.90 1.24
C THR A 98 -10.03 4.04 2.46
N LEU A 99 -10.49 4.44 3.65
CA LEU A 99 -10.30 3.69 4.89
C LEU A 99 -10.90 2.29 4.77
N LEU A 100 -12.16 2.18 4.31
CA LEU A 100 -12.82 0.89 4.13
C LEU A 100 -12.07 0.00 3.12
N SER A 101 -11.69 0.56 1.97
CA SER A 101 -11.00 -0.18 0.91
C SER A 101 -9.64 -0.74 1.34
N TRP A 102 -8.98 -0.12 2.32
CA TRP A 102 -7.67 -0.53 2.81
C TRP A 102 -7.75 -1.41 4.05
N LEU A 103 -8.83 -1.31 4.83
CA LEU A 103 -9.09 -2.22 5.94
C LEU A 103 -9.61 -3.59 5.48
N LEU A 104 -10.39 -3.63 4.39
CA LEU A 104 -10.98 -4.88 3.90
C LEU A 104 -9.95 -5.99 3.60
N PRO A 105 -8.79 -5.71 2.97
CA PRO A 105 -7.74 -6.72 2.75
C PRO A 105 -7.04 -7.22 4.02
N LEU A 106 -7.21 -6.55 5.17
CA LEU A 106 -6.69 -7.01 6.46
C LEU A 106 -7.62 -8.07 7.10
N ALA A 107 -8.83 -8.24 6.58
CA ALA A 107 -9.75 -9.25 7.07
C ALA A 107 -9.23 -10.66 6.74
N PRO A 108 -9.32 -11.61 7.69
CA PRO A 108 -8.90 -12.98 7.46
C PRO A 108 -9.70 -13.61 6.30
N GLY A 109 -9.00 -14.28 5.39
CA GLY A 109 -9.61 -14.97 4.23
C GLY A 109 -9.75 -14.13 2.95
N VAL A 110 -9.39 -12.83 2.97
CA VAL A 110 -9.46 -11.93 1.80
C VAL A 110 -8.09 -11.77 1.10
N ALA A 111 -7.03 -12.38 1.63
CA ALA A 111 -5.65 -12.03 1.29
C ALA A 111 -5.17 -12.53 -0.09
N ASN A 112 -4.97 -11.59 -1.01
CA ASN A 112 -4.16 -11.72 -2.24
C ASN A 112 -3.18 -10.54 -2.40
N SER A 113 -2.77 -9.91 -1.30
CA SER A 113 -1.94 -8.72 -1.37
C SER A 113 -0.45 -9.05 -1.16
N PRO A 114 0.47 -8.60 -2.04
CA PRO A 114 1.88 -9.01 -1.99
C PRO A 114 2.68 -8.42 -0.82
N TRP A 115 2.07 -7.55 0.01
CA TRP A 115 2.69 -6.87 1.14
C TRP A 115 2.22 -7.38 2.52
N THR A 116 1.62 -8.57 2.59
CA THR A 116 1.14 -9.12 3.87
C THR A 116 2.26 -9.74 4.71
N MET A 117 1.97 -10.05 5.98
CA MET A 117 2.94 -10.73 6.85
C MET A 117 3.18 -12.16 6.38
N GLU A 118 2.10 -12.80 5.96
CA GLU A 118 2.05 -14.19 5.56
C GLU A 118 2.97 -14.42 4.36
N VAL A 119 2.95 -13.51 3.37
CA VAL A 119 3.88 -13.54 2.23
C VAL A 119 5.33 -13.38 2.69
N ALA A 120 5.63 -12.44 3.59
CA ALA A 120 6.99 -12.28 4.11
C ALA A 120 7.49 -13.53 4.85
N GLN A 121 6.62 -14.18 5.62
CA GLN A 121 6.92 -15.43 6.33
C GLN A 121 7.14 -16.59 5.35
N GLN A 122 6.28 -16.72 4.34
CA GLN A 122 6.43 -17.74 3.29
C GLN A 122 7.74 -17.60 2.53
N LEU A 123 8.13 -16.37 2.15
CA LEU A 123 9.42 -16.11 1.50
C LEU A 123 10.59 -16.45 2.43
N GLN A 124 10.48 -16.14 3.72
CA GLN A 124 11.50 -16.50 4.70
C GLN A 124 11.63 -18.02 4.87
N ILE A 125 10.52 -18.75 4.85
CA ILE A 125 10.52 -20.23 4.90
C ILE A 125 11.21 -20.79 3.65
N VAL A 126 10.85 -20.32 2.45
CA VAL A 126 11.48 -20.77 1.20
C VAL A 126 12.99 -20.51 1.23
N ARG A 127 13.40 -19.33 1.69
CA ARG A 127 14.82 -19.00 1.85
C ARG A 127 15.51 -19.94 2.86
N ASN A 128 14.93 -20.16 4.03
CA ASN A 128 15.51 -21.06 5.03
C ASN A 128 15.65 -22.49 4.51
N LEU A 129 14.67 -22.98 3.73
CA LEU A 129 14.73 -24.31 3.10
C LEU A 129 15.83 -24.36 2.04
N SER A 130 16.03 -23.29 1.26
CA SER A 130 17.11 -23.22 0.28
C SER A 130 18.51 -23.23 0.92
N GLU A 131 18.65 -22.67 2.13
CA GLU A 131 19.92 -22.64 2.88
C GLU A 131 20.16 -23.93 3.72
N SER A 132 19.16 -24.81 3.84
CA SER A 132 19.24 -26.05 4.64
C SER A 132 19.92 -27.22 3.92
N GLU A 133 20.32 -28.24 4.70
CA GLU A 133 20.88 -29.50 4.19
C GLU A 133 19.92 -30.27 3.27
N ASP A 134 18.61 -30.02 3.39
CA ASP A 134 17.55 -30.60 2.53
C ASP A 134 17.35 -29.84 1.20
N GLY A 135 18.24 -28.90 0.88
CA GLY A 135 18.21 -28.14 -0.36
C GLY A 135 18.33 -29.03 -1.61
N CYS A 136 17.56 -28.72 -2.66
CA CYS A 136 17.53 -29.50 -3.91
C CYS A 136 18.89 -29.61 -4.63
N CYS A 137 19.81 -28.66 -4.41
CA CYS A 137 21.06 -28.50 -5.15
C CYS A 137 22.18 -27.93 -4.24
N GLU A 138 23.43 -27.92 -4.72
CA GLU A 138 24.57 -27.31 -4.00
C GLU A 138 24.43 -25.79 -3.78
N SER A 139 23.63 -25.09 -4.61
CA SER A 139 23.33 -23.66 -4.45
C SER A 139 21.95 -23.28 -5.04
N PRO A 140 20.84 -23.59 -4.34
CA PRO A 140 19.51 -23.21 -4.79
C PRO A 140 19.33 -21.69 -4.70
N GLN A 141 18.86 -21.07 -5.79
CA GLN A 141 18.54 -19.65 -5.85
C GLN A 141 17.06 -19.47 -6.18
N PRO A 142 16.18 -19.45 -5.17
CA PRO A 142 14.76 -19.25 -5.41
C PRO A 142 14.47 -17.87 -5.99
N GLU A 143 13.59 -17.80 -6.97
CA GLU A 143 13.22 -16.56 -7.68
C GLU A 143 11.71 -16.30 -7.59
N TRP A 144 11.33 -15.07 -7.25
CA TRP A 144 9.94 -14.62 -7.24
C TRP A 144 9.54 -14.09 -8.62
N GLU A 145 8.68 -14.85 -9.30
CA GLU A 145 8.04 -14.52 -10.57
C GLU A 145 6.60 -13.97 -10.36
N LEU A 146 5.94 -13.57 -11.44
CA LEU A 146 4.59 -12.97 -11.38
C LEU A 146 3.53 -13.89 -10.74
N THR A 147 3.68 -15.21 -10.90
CA THR A 147 2.67 -16.20 -10.50
C THR A 147 3.15 -17.21 -9.47
N ALA A 148 4.46 -17.33 -9.25
CA ALA A 148 5.04 -18.36 -8.40
C ALA A 148 6.44 -17.97 -7.90
N VAL A 149 6.91 -18.72 -6.90
CA VAL A 149 8.33 -18.78 -6.54
C VAL A 149 8.87 -20.09 -7.10
N ARG A 150 9.96 -20.03 -7.86
CA ARG A 150 10.63 -21.20 -8.48
C ARG A 150 12.02 -21.39 -7.92
#